data_AF-A0A382D0S8-F1
#
_entry.id   AF-A0A382D0S8-F1
#
_cell.length_a   1.000
_cell.length_b   1.000
_cell.length_c   1.000
_cell.angle_alpha   90.00
_cell.angle_beta   90.00
_cell.angle_gamma   90.00
#
_symmetry.space_group_name_H-M   'P 1'
#
loop_
_entity.id
_entity.type
_entity.pdbx_description
1 polymer ?
#
loop_
_entity_poly.entity_id
_entity_poly.type
_entity_poly.pdbx_seq_one_letter_code
_entity_poly.pdbx_strand_id
1 'polypeptide(L)'
;MLTMEVALANVGDRQLNVLLDPAIARLAEITSEGDYGAKDRIDLVIRLRGRVGLLRNRDHRRILTDALKRDQAETLCEYLDEQTGDPWGRLRKLKIRKNSRKEQDLFDWFSVPDDEIPIEIEVEVPPTLQSIPGSHSLFTHQRLAVRRVRDYLNSEQPRAFLHMPTGSGKTRTAMNHICSVLAEEEPRLVVWFAYNGELCEQAAREFERAWGYHGNREVELQRMWGPHDVGEITDDGILFVGLDKLWARHRRENTWLANLKDRVHLLVFDEAH
;
A
#
# COMPACT_ATOMS: atom_id res chain seq x y z
N MET A 1 28.95 -30.02 -21.11
CA MET A 1 28.21 -29.47 -19.97
C MET A 1 29.02 -29.74 -18.72
N LEU A 2 29.26 -28.71 -17.92
CA LEU A 2 30.12 -28.75 -16.75
C LEU A 2 29.40 -28.10 -15.59
N THR A 3 29.40 -28.71 -14.40
CA THR A 3 28.81 -28.06 -13.24
C THR A 3 29.72 -26.94 -12.72
N MET A 4 29.11 -25.92 -12.10
CA MET A 4 29.84 -24.75 -11.61
C MET A 4 30.83 -25.10 -10.49
N GLU A 5 30.50 -26.12 -9.69
CA GLU A 5 31.34 -26.68 -8.64
C GLU A 5 32.66 -27.21 -9.21
N VAL A 6 32.63 -27.84 -10.39
CA VAL A 6 33.84 -28.38 -11.05
C VAL A 6 34.71 -27.25 -11.61
N ALA A 7 34.11 -26.18 -12.13
CA ALA A 7 34.88 -24.99 -12.54
C ALA A 7 35.53 -24.31 -11.33
N LEU A 8 34.78 -24.14 -10.24
CA LEU A 8 35.26 -23.53 -9.00
C LEU A 8 36.36 -24.36 -8.32
N ALA A 9 36.32 -25.70 -8.44
CA ALA A 9 37.37 -26.58 -7.92
C ALA A 9 38.74 -26.36 -8.57
N ASN A 10 38.78 -25.82 -9.79
CA ASN A 10 40.03 -25.48 -10.49
C ASN A 10 40.49 -24.03 -10.22
N VAL A 11 39.69 -23.24 -9.50
CA VAL A 11 40.06 -21.86 -9.11
C VAL A 11 41.08 -21.94 -7.98
N GLY A 12 42.26 -21.35 -8.17
CA GLY A 12 43.28 -21.28 -7.12
C GLY A 12 42.82 -20.44 -5.92
N ASP A 13 43.31 -20.76 -4.72
CA ASP A 13 42.91 -20.12 -3.45
C ASP A 13 42.93 -18.58 -3.50
N ARG A 14 43.91 -17.99 -4.20
CA ARG A 14 44.04 -16.53 -4.34
C ARG A 14 42.87 -15.91 -5.09
N GLN A 15 42.33 -16.58 -6.11
CA GLN A 15 41.19 -16.11 -6.89
C GLN A 15 39.88 -16.42 -6.18
N LEU A 16 39.81 -17.49 -5.40
CA LEU A 16 38.66 -17.83 -4.59
C LEU A 16 38.38 -16.75 -3.52
N ASN A 17 39.44 -16.15 -2.95
CA ASN A 17 39.35 -14.99 -2.04
C ASN A 17 38.81 -13.70 -2.70
N VAL A 18 38.68 -13.67 -4.04
CA VAL A 18 38.00 -12.56 -4.74
C VAL A 18 36.50 -12.82 -4.82
N LEU A 19 36.09 -14.09 -4.90
CA LEU A 19 34.69 -14.51 -4.93
C LEU A 19 34.06 -14.48 -3.52
N LEU A 20 34.88 -14.81 -2.51
CA LEU A 20 34.51 -14.85 -1.10
C LEU A 20 35.24 -13.76 -0.31
N ASP A 21 34.49 -12.89 0.36
CA ASP A 21 35.08 -11.84 1.20
C ASP A 21 35.95 -12.45 2.32
N PRO A 22 37.20 -11.99 2.53
CA PRO A 22 38.11 -12.54 3.54
C PRO A 22 37.55 -12.51 4.96
N ALA A 23 36.70 -11.55 5.31
CA ALA A 23 36.04 -11.50 6.61
C ALA A 23 35.00 -12.62 6.76
N ILE A 24 34.23 -12.89 5.69
CA ILE A 24 33.24 -13.98 5.67
C ILE A 24 33.96 -15.34 5.71
N ALA A 25 35.06 -15.49 4.97
CA ALA A 25 35.88 -16.70 5.00
C ALA A 25 36.42 -16.99 6.42
N ARG A 26 36.97 -15.97 7.09
CA ARG A 26 37.45 -16.10 8.48
C ARG A 26 36.34 -16.46 9.46
N LEU A 27 35.16 -15.86 9.31
CA LEU A 27 34.01 -16.20 10.14
C LEU A 27 33.61 -17.67 9.94
N ALA A 28 33.55 -18.13 8.69
CA ALA A 28 33.24 -19.52 8.38
C ALA A 28 34.27 -20.50 8.99
N GLU A 29 35.57 -20.19 8.90
CA GLU A 29 36.65 -21.00 9.51
C GLU A 29 36.53 -21.09 11.03
N ILE A 30 36.18 -19.99 11.70
CA ILE A 30 35.98 -19.97 13.16
C ILE A 30 34.75 -20.79 13.54
N THR A 31 33.65 -20.66 12.79
CA THR A 31 32.39 -21.35 13.09
C THR A 31 32.40 -22.85 12.78
N SER A 32 33.33 -23.31 11.96
CA SER A 32 33.47 -24.72 11.55
C SER A 32 34.49 -25.50 12.39
N GLU A 33 35.01 -24.91 13.47
CA GLU A 33 36.02 -25.53 14.35
C GLU A 33 37.28 -26.03 13.60
N GLY A 34 37.59 -25.42 12.44
CA GLY A 34 38.75 -25.77 11.60
C GLY A 34 38.47 -26.77 10.47
N ASP A 35 37.25 -27.33 10.36
CA ASP A 35 36.84 -28.19 9.24
C ASP A 35 36.24 -27.34 8.10
N TYR A 36 37.10 -26.54 7.47
CA TYR A 36 36.72 -25.67 6.34
C TYR A 36 37.59 -25.97 5.12
N GLY A 37 37.17 -26.99 4.38
CA GLY A 37 37.88 -27.48 3.21
C GLY A 37 37.60 -26.68 1.94
N ALA A 38 38.23 -27.11 0.83
CA ALA A 38 37.99 -26.53 -0.48
C ALA A 38 36.52 -26.64 -0.93
N LYS A 39 35.85 -27.75 -0.57
CA LYS A 39 34.44 -27.97 -0.90
C LYS A 39 33.50 -26.98 -0.19
N ASP A 40 33.73 -26.74 1.11
CA ASP A 40 32.92 -25.82 1.90
C ASP A 40 33.04 -24.38 1.41
N ARG A 41 34.24 -24.00 0.95
CA ARG A 41 34.48 -22.71 0.29
C ARG A 41 33.69 -22.54 -1.00
N ILE A 42 33.65 -23.59 -1.84
CA ILE A 42 32.90 -23.58 -3.10
C ILE A 42 31.40 -23.47 -2.82
N ASP A 43 30.89 -24.27 -1.90
CA ASP A 43 29.47 -24.25 -1.50
C ASP A 43 29.08 -22.88 -0.93
N LEU A 44 29.96 -22.27 -0.13
CA LEU A 44 29.73 -20.94 0.42
C LEU A 44 29.71 -19.86 -0.67
N VAL A 45 30.61 -19.92 -1.66
CA VAL A 45 30.62 -19.01 -2.81
C VAL A 45 29.32 -19.11 -3.60
N ILE A 46 28.86 -20.33 -3.89
CA ILE A 46 27.61 -20.56 -4.63
C ILE A 46 26.42 -20.03 -3.81
N ARG A 47 26.36 -20.29 -2.50
CA ARG A 47 25.28 -19.78 -1.63
C ARG A 47 25.24 -18.26 -1.55
N LEU A 48 26.39 -17.60 -1.46
CA LEU A 48 26.45 -16.14 -1.27
C LEU A 48 26.20 -15.36 -2.56
N ARG A 49 26.62 -15.89 -3.71
CA ARG A 49 26.57 -15.18 -4.99
C ARG A 49 25.46 -15.69 -5.91
N GLY A 50 25.01 -16.93 -5.72
CA GLY A 50 24.15 -17.64 -6.67
C GLY A 50 24.88 -18.00 -7.96
N ARG A 51 24.47 -19.08 -8.63
CA ARG A 51 25.07 -19.53 -9.90
C ARG A 51 24.88 -18.47 -11.00
N VAL A 52 23.67 -17.90 -11.08
CA VAL A 52 23.35 -16.79 -11.99
C VAL A 52 24.16 -15.54 -11.69
N GLY A 53 24.35 -15.19 -10.41
CA GLY A 53 25.10 -14.00 -10.01
C GLY A 53 26.59 -14.11 -10.35
N LEU A 54 27.17 -15.30 -10.21
CA LEU A 54 28.56 -15.58 -10.62
C LEU A 54 28.78 -15.40 -12.12
N LEU A 55 27.81 -15.82 -12.95
CA LEU A 55 27.92 -15.69 -14.40
C LEU A 55 27.54 -14.31 -14.92
N ARG A 56 26.62 -13.59 -14.26
CA ARG A 56 26.24 -12.21 -14.63
C ARG A 56 27.33 -11.19 -14.33
N ASN A 57 28.00 -11.33 -13.18
CA ASN A 57 29.12 -10.45 -12.82
C ASN A 57 30.33 -10.75 -13.70
N ARG A 58 30.86 -9.71 -14.38
CA ARG A 58 31.97 -9.86 -15.34
C ARG A 58 33.26 -10.39 -14.70
N ASP A 59 33.60 -9.94 -13.50
CA ASP A 59 34.83 -10.32 -12.83
C ASP A 59 34.74 -11.76 -12.29
N HIS A 60 33.59 -12.13 -11.71
CA HIS A 60 33.34 -13.49 -11.26
C HIS A 60 33.32 -14.49 -12.42
N ARG A 61 32.62 -14.15 -13.52
CA ARG A 61 32.59 -14.97 -14.73
C ARG A 61 33.99 -15.16 -15.29
N ARG A 62 34.84 -14.12 -15.30
CA ARG A 62 36.23 -14.23 -15.75
C ARG A 62 37.01 -15.25 -14.92
N ILE A 63 36.90 -15.20 -13.59
CA ILE A 63 37.56 -16.15 -12.69
C ILE A 63 37.10 -17.58 -13.01
N LEU A 64 35.79 -17.79 -13.18
CA LEU A 64 35.23 -19.08 -13.56
C LEU A 64 35.74 -19.59 -14.91
N THR A 65 35.73 -18.74 -15.95
CA THR A 65 36.17 -19.13 -17.28
C THR A 65 37.68 -19.34 -17.38
N ASP A 66 38.47 -18.59 -16.61
CA ASP A 66 39.93 -18.72 -16.56
C ASP A 66 40.37 -20.03 -15.86
N ALA A 67 39.52 -20.58 -14.99
CA ALA A 67 39.75 -21.85 -14.30
C ALA A 67 39.36 -23.08 -15.15
N LEU A 68 38.73 -22.89 -16.30
CA LEU A 68 38.41 -23.97 -17.22
C LEU A 68 39.69 -24.54 -17.85
N LYS A 69 39.73 -25.87 -17.98
CA LYS A 69 40.77 -26.55 -18.77
C LYS A 69 40.61 -26.18 -20.25
N ARG A 70 41.66 -26.42 -21.05
CA ARG A 70 41.69 -26.00 -22.45
C ARG A 70 40.52 -26.56 -23.27
N ASP A 71 40.25 -27.85 -23.13
CA ASP A 71 39.14 -28.57 -23.76
C ASP A 71 37.77 -27.98 -23.35
N GLN A 72 37.62 -27.63 -22.07
CA GLN A 72 36.41 -27.02 -21.55
C GLN A 72 36.21 -25.59 -22.09
N ALA A 73 37.29 -24.82 -22.20
CA ALA A 73 37.25 -23.46 -22.73
C ALA A 73 36.96 -23.46 -24.24
N GLU A 74 37.54 -24.40 -25.01
CA GLU A 74 37.27 -24.60 -26.43
C GLU A 74 35.80 -24.97 -26.67
N THR A 75 35.29 -25.98 -25.96
CA THR A 75 33.88 -26.40 -26.06
C THR A 75 32.89 -25.33 -25.62
N LEU A 76 33.21 -24.50 -24.61
CA LEU A 76 32.37 -23.37 -24.23
C LEU A 76 32.35 -22.30 -25.34
N CYS A 77 33.49 -22.02 -25.98
CA CYS A 77 33.52 -21.06 -27.09
C CYS A 77 32.70 -21.54 -28.29
N GLU A 78 32.80 -22.83 -28.63
CA GLU A 78 31.95 -23.45 -29.65
C GLU A 78 30.46 -23.35 -29.30
N TYR A 79 30.10 -23.63 -28.04
CA TYR A 79 28.71 -23.56 -27.57
C TYR A 79 28.14 -22.12 -27.62
N LEU A 80 28.99 -21.11 -27.46
CA LEU A 80 28.63 -19.70 -27.54
C LEU A 80 28.74 -19.11 -28.95
N ASP A 81 28.98 -19.95 -29.96
CA ASP A 81 29.19 -19.59 -31.38
C ASP A 81 30.35 -18.59 -31.56
N GLU A 82 31.48 -18.87 -30.90
CA GLU A 82 32.71 -18.08 -30.95
C GLU A 82 33.88 -18.91 -31.51
N GLN A 83 34.41 -18.53 -32.68
CA GLN A 83 35.58 -19.20 -33.29
C GLN A 83 36.87 -18.89 -32.52
N THR A 84 37.73 -19.89 -32.26
CA THR A 84 38.92 -19.68 -31.42
C THR A 84 40.20 -20.37 -31.89
N GLY A 85 41.31 -19.61 -31.79
CA GLY A 85 42.68 -20.12 -31.61
C GLY A 85 43.24 -19.83 -30.21
N ASP A 86 42.67 -18.86 -29.48
CA ASP A 86 42.89 -18.57 -28.05
C ASP A 86 41.54 -18.49 -27.30
N PRO A 87 41.10 -19.59 -26.66
CA PRO A 87 39.79 -19.68 -26.00
C PRO A 87 39.61 -18.68 -24.85
N TRP A 88 40.57 -18.60 -23.93
CA TRP A 88 40.47 -17.73 -22.75
C TRP A 88 40.49 -16.24 -23.13
N GLY A 89 41.33 -15.86 -24.11
CA GLY A 89 41.35 -14.49 -24.62
C GLY A 89 40.00 -14.06 -25.20
N ARG A 90 39.26 -14.98 -25.82
CA ARG A 90 37.92 -14.72 -26.34
C ARG A 90 36.88 -14.59 -25.23
N LEU A 91 36.85 -15.55 -24.29
CA LEU A 91 35.93 -15.52 -23.15
C LEU A 91 36.08 -14.24 -22.30
N ARG A 92 37.31 -13.77 -22.09
CA ARG A 92 37.61 -12.51 -21.37
C ARG A 92 37.04 -11.26 -22.02
N LYS A 93 36.95 -11.25 -23.36
CA LYS A 93 36.47 -10.11 -24.17
C LYS A 93 34.97 -10.19 -24.47
N LEU A 94 34.34 -11.33 -24.22
CA LEU A 94 32.95 -11.59 -24.54
C LEU A 94 32.01 -10.67 -23.75
N LYS A 95 31.14 -9.97 -24.48
CA LYS A 95 30.07 -9.14 -23.91
C LYS A 95 28.77 -9.92 -23.96
N ILE A 96 28.24 -10.25 -22.79
CA ILE A 96 26.95 -10.95 -22.64
C ILE A 96 25.95 -9.95 -22.07
N ARG A 97 24.86 -9.73 -22.81
CA ARG A 97 23.76 -8.85 -22.37
C ARG A 97 22.80 -9.68 -21.50
N LYS A 98 22.29 -9.08 -20.42
CA LYS A 98 21.24 -9.67 -19.60
C LYS A 98 20.02 -10.06 -20.47
N ASN A 99 19.52 -11.27 -20.27
CA ASN A 99 18.41 -11.93 -20.97
C ASN A 99 18.66 -12.12 -22.48
N SER A 100 19.92 -12.15 -22.93
CA SER A 100 20.25 -12.49 -24.32
C SER A 100 20.33 -14.00 -24.54
N ARG A 101 20.20 -14.44 -25.79
CA ARG A 101 20.36 -15.86 -26.14
C ARG A 101 21.70 -16.43 -25.66
N LYS A 102 22.79 -15.66 -25.83
CA LYS A 102 24.12 -16.01 -25.33
C LYS A 102 24.20 -16.13 -23.79
N GLU A 103 23.36 -15.41 -23.05
CA GLU A 103 23.29 -15.60 -21.58
C GLU A 103 22.63 -16.93 -21.24
N GLN A 104 21.56 -17.29 -21.95
CA GLN A 104 20.89 -18.58 -21.80
C GLN A 104 21.85 -19.72 -22.16
N ASP A 105 22.51 -19.64 -23.32
CA ASP A 105 23.47 -20.67 -23.73
C ASP A 105 24.63 -20.82 -22.72
N LEU A 106 25.07 -19.71 -22.09
CA LEU A 106 26.04 -19.76 -21.00
C LEU A 106 25.50 -20.47 -19.75
N PHE A 107 24.27 -20.16 -19.34
CA PHE A 107 23.61 -20.80 -18.20
C PHE A 107 23.40 -22.30 -18.45
N ASP A 108 22.99 -22.68 -19.65
CA ASP A 108 22.80 -24.06 -20.09
C ASP A 108 24.11 -24.85 -20.03
N TRP A 109 25.21 -24.27 -20.53
CA TRP A 109 26.52 -24.94 -20.54
C TRP A 109 27.03 -25.23 -19.11
N PHE A 110 26.83 -24.28 -18.19
CA PHE A 110 27.13 -24.41 -16.76
C PHE A 110 26.07 -25.18 -15.96
N SER A 111 25.01 -25.64 -16.63
CA SER A 111 23.89 -26.39 -16.03
C SER A 111 23.25 -25.66 -14.85
N VAL A 112 23.02 -24.35 -15.01
CA VAL A 112 22.28 -23.55 -14.03
C VAL A 112 20.81 -23.96 -14.04
N PRO A 113 20.20 -24.32 -12.90
CA PRO A 113 18.78 -24.66 -12.84
C PRO A 113 17.87 -23.50 -13.26
N ASP A 114 16.83 -23.78 -14.05
CA ASP A 114 15.90 -22.75 -14.55
C ASP A 114 15.19 -21.97 -13.42
N ASP A 115 14.95 -22.62 -12.27
CA ASP A 115 14.34 -22.00 -11.08
C ASP A 115 15.27 -21.00 -10.38
N GLU A 116 16.58 -21.07 -10.62
CA GLU A 116 17.54 -20.07 -10.16
C GLU A 116 17.61 -18.83 -11.07
N ILE A 117 17.11 -18.92 -12.30
CA ILE A 117 17.12 -17.82 -13.28
C ILE A 117 16.00 -16.84 -12.94
N PRO A 118 16.31 -15.59 -12.53
CA PRO A 118 15.27 -14.64 -12.15
C PRO A 118 14.35 -14.32 -13.33
N ILE A 119 13.06 -14.57 -13.16
CA ILE A 119 12.01 -14.14 -14.10
C ILE A 119 11.85 -12.63 -13.95
N GLU A 120 12.10 -11.87 -15.01
CA GLU A 120 11.75 -10.45 -15.02
C GLU A 120 10.24 -10.30 -15.12
N ILE A 121 9.63 -9.89 -14.02
CA ILE A 121 8.25 -9.42 -14.02
C ILE A 121 8.30 -8.00 -14.61
N GLU A 122 7.69 -7.80 -15.78
CA GLU A 122 7.40 -6.46 -16.27
C GLU A 122 6.43 -5.80 -15.28
N VAL A 123 6.97 -4.99 -14.38
CA VAL A 123 6.15 -4.17 -13.48
C VAL A 123 5.73 -2.95 -14.28
N GLU A 124 4.44 -2.85 -14.57
CA GLU A 124 3.85 -1.64 -15.15
C GLU A 124 4.06 -0.48 -14.16
N VAL A 125 4.94 0.46 -14.52
CA VAL A 125 5.24 1.61 -13.66
C VAL A 125 4.13 2.63 -13.87
N PRO A 126 3.34 2.96 -12.83
CA PRO A 126 2.28 3.95 -12.95
C PRO A 126 2.86 5.33 -13.31
N PRO A 127 2.06 6.21 -13.94
CA PRO A 127 2.52 7.53 -14.33
C PRO A 127 2.92 8.39 -13.13
N THR A 128 3.94 9.23 -13.31
CA THR A 128 4.43 10.17 -12.26
C THR A 128 3.35 11.12 -11.77
N LEU A 129 2.43 11.52 -12.66
CA LEU A 129 1.33 12.42 -12.35
C LEU A 129 0.01 11.77 -12.74
N GLN A 130 -0.86 11.56 -11.76
CA GLN A 130 -2.20 11.05 -11.93
C GLN A 130 -3.19 11.90 -11.15
N SER A 131 -4.30 12.28 -11.77
CA SER A 131 -5.42 12.92 -11.08
C SER A 131 -6.38 11.85 -10.57
N ILE A 132 -6.66 11.87 -9.28
CA ILE A 132 -7.59 10.92 -8.63
C ILE A 132 -8.86 11.68 -8.24
N PRO A 133 -10.01 11.42 -8.90
CA PRO A 133 -11.26 12.06 -8.54
C PRO A 133 -11.83 11.49 -7.24
N GLY A 134 -12.44 12.34 -6.42
CA GLY A 134 -13.19 11.89 -5.23
C GLY A 134 -14.61 11.47 -5.59
N SER A 135 -14.98 10.23 -5.27
CA SER A 135 -16.28 9.60 -5.61
C SER A 135 -17.51 10.33 -5.03
N HIS A 136 -17.35 11.00 -3.88
CA HIS A 136 -18.36 11.87 -3.27
C HIS A 136 -17.79 13.25 -2.94
N SER A 137 -17.12 13.84 -3.94
CA SER A 137 -16.51 15.17 -3.81
C SER A 137 -17.55 16.30 -3.78
N LEU A 138 -17.23 17.32 -3.00
CA LEU A 138 -17.99 18.57 -2.92
C LEU A 138 -17.55 19.55 -4.01
N PHE A 139 -18.46 20.38 -4.51
CA PHE A 139 -18.11 21.54 -5.34
C PHE A 139 -17.27 22.56 -4.56
N THR A 140 -16.55 23.44 -5.26
CA THR A 140 -15.66 24.44 -4.66
C THR A 140 -16.37 25.31 -3.62
N HIS A 141 -17.59 25.78 -3.90
CA HIS A 141 -18.37 26.58 -2.95
C HIS A 141 -18.79 25.81 -1.71
N GLN A 142 -19.14 24.52 -1.86
CA GLN A 142 -19.49 23.65 -0.73
C GLN A 142 -18.26 23.38 0.15
N ARG A 143 -17.09 23.11 -0.44
CA ARG A 143 -15.84 22.95 0.32
C ARG A 143 -15.49 24.19 1.12
N LEU A 144 -15.68 25.38 0.55
CA LEU A 144 -15.48 26.65 1.25
C LEU A 144 -16.49 26.83 2.39
N ALA A 145 -17.76 26.48 2.15
CA ALA A 145 -18.81 26.55 3.17
C ALA A 145 -18.51 25.61 4.36
N VAL A 146 -18.12 24.36 4.11
CA VAL A 146 -17.73 23.41 5.16
C VAL A 146 -16.57 23.96 6.01
N ARG A 147 -15.53 24.51 5.37
CA ARG A 147 -14.38 25.09 6.10
C ARG A 147 -14.84 26.24 7.01
N ARG A 148 -15.61 27.19 6.48
CA ARG A 148 -16.11 28.31 7.29
C ARG A 148 -17.00 27.85 8.44
N VAL A 149 -17.91 26.91 8.20
CA VAL A 149 -18.78 26.35 9.25
C VAL A 149 -17.93 25.70 10.34
N ARG A 150 -16.94 24.89 9.97
CA ARG A 150 -16.00 24.28 10.92
C ARG A 150 -15.25 25.34 11.74
N ASP A 151 -14.72 26.38 11.08
CA ASP A 151 -13.98 27.44 11.76
C ASP A 151 -14.85 28.18 12.79
N TYR A 152 -16.12 28.44 12.47
CA TYR A 152 -17.07 29.03 13.42
C TYR A 152 -17.42 28.09 14.57
N LEU A 153 -17.65 26.81 14.27
CA LEU A 153 -17.99 25.80 15.29
C LEU A 153 -16.82 25.48 16.23
N ASN A 154 -15.57 25.74 15.82
CA ASN A 154 -14.38 25.59 16.66
C ASN A 154 -14.00 26.90 17.40
N SER A 155 -14.78 27.96 17.25
CA SER A 155 -14.54 29.24 17.95
C SER A 155 -15.11 29.23 19.36
N GLU A 156 -14.79 30.26 20.15
CA GLU A 156 -15.38 30.51 21.48
C GLU A 156 -16.91 30.60 21.48
N GLN A 157 -17.53 30.84 20.31
CA GLN A 157 -18.98 30.88 20.13
C GLN A 157 -19.40 29.91 19.02
N PRO A 158 -19.59 28.61 19.34
CA PRO A 158 -19.74 27.54 18.36
C PRO A 158 -21.16 27.50 17.77
N ARG A 159 -21.54 28.54 17.03
CA ARG A 159 -22.85 28.66 16.36
C ARG A 159 -22.66 29.20 14.95
N ALA A 160 -23.22 28.49 13.97
CA ALA A 160 -23.14 28.87 12.57
C ALA A 160 -24.53 28.86 11.93
N PHE A 161 -24.79 29.82 11.04
CA PHE A 161 -25.96 29.84 10.19
C PHE A 161 -25.54 29.69 8.73
N LEU A 162 -25.84 28.52 8.14
CA LEU A 162 -25.45 28.20 6.76
C LEU A 162 -26.54 28.65 5.79
N HIS A 163 -26.37 29.84 5.21
CA HIS A 163 -27.23 30.33 4.14
C HIS A 163 -26.69 29.94 2.76
N MET A 164 -27.44 29.10 2.04
CA MET A 164 -27.13 28.67 0.67
C MET A 164 -28.41 28.68 -0.16
N PRO A 165 -28.37 29.13 -1.44
CA PRO A 165 -29.54 29.07 -2.32
C PRO A 165 -30.04 27.64 -2.51
N THR A 166 -31.35 27.48 -2.68
CA THR A 166 -31.99 26.19 -2.98
C THR A 166 -31.32 25.52 -4.18
N GLY A 167 -31.11 24.20 -4.11
CA GLY A 167 -30.41 23.45 -5.15
C GLY A 167 -28.88 23.53 -5.12
N SER A 168 -28.26 24.38 -4.28
CA SER A 168 -26.79 24.49 -4.18
C SER A 168 -26.12 23.35 -3.39
N GLY A 169 -26.90 22.39 -2.91
CA GLY A 169 -26.43 21.23 -2.14
C GLY A 169 -26.17 21.52 -0.66
N LYS A 170 -27.07 22.23 0.03
CA LYS A 170 -26.97 22.55 1.46
C LYS A 170 -26.88 21.28 2.32
N THR A 171 -27.80 20.33 2.13
CA THR A 171 -27.82 19.05 2.84
C THR A 171 -26.51 18.27 2.65
N ARG A 172 -26.03 18.12 1.40
CA ARG A 172 -24.74 17.47 1.11
C ARG A 172 -23.56 18.16 1.80
N THR A 173 -23.57 19.49 1.86
CA THR A 173 -22.54 20.29 2.53
C THR A 173 -22.54 20.01 4.03
N ALA A 174 -23.71 20.03 4.66
CA ALA A 174 -23.86 19.72 6.08
C ALA A 174 -23.47 18.27 6.39
N MET A 175 -23.91 17.30 5.59
CA MET A 175 -23.56 15.89 5.77
C MET A 175 -22.06 15.65 5.69
N ASN A 176 -21.35 16.30 4.76
CA ASN A 176 -19.89 16.17 4.70
C ASN A 176 -19.20 16.67 5.97
N HIS A 177 -19.70 17.76 6.56
CA HIS A 177 -19.18 18.24 7.84
C HIS A 177 -19.52 17.28 8.98
N ILE A 178 -20.76 16.79 9.04
CA ILE A 178 -21.21 15.78 10.02
C ILE A 178 -20.35 14.52 9.95
N CYS A 179 -20.05 14.00 8.75
CA CYS A 179 -19.16 12.86 8.60
C CYS A 179 -17.77 13.15 9.19
N SER A 180 -17.25 14.37 9.02
CA SER A 180 -15.97 14.75 9.65
C SER A 180 -16.10 14.76 11.18
N VAL A 181 -17.18 15.34 11.72
CA VAL A 181 -17.42 15.39 13.17
C VAL A 181 -17.48 13.98 13.74
N LEU A 182 -18.25 13.07 13.13
CA LEU A 182 -18.35 11.68 13.61
C LEU A 182 -17.02 10.93 13.48
N ALA A 183 -16.24 11.15 12.41
CA ALA A 183 -14.99 10.44 12.18
C ALA A 183 -13.82 10.90 13.07
N GLU A 184 -13.89 12.10 13.65
CA GLU A 184 -12.80 12.71 14.44
C GLU A 184 -12.62 12.08 15.83
N GLU A 185 -13.70 11.86 16.58
CA GLU A 185 -13.65 11.26 17.93
C GLU A 185 -14.88 10.39 18.18
N GLU A 186 -14.78 9.53 19.20
CA GLU A 186 -15.77 8.51 19.52
C GLU A 186 -15.93 8.41 21.05
N PRO A 187 -17.15 8.27 21.57
CA PRO A 187 -18.44 8.30 20.86
C PRO A 187 -18.88 9.74 20.52
N ARG A 188 -19.55 9.94 19.38
CA ARG A 188 -20.14 11.24 19.01
C ARG A 188 -21.58 11.09 18.54
N LEU A 189 -22.50 11.84 19.17
CA LEU A 189 -23.89 11.94 18.75
C LEU A 189 -24.17 13.26 18.04
N VAL A 190 -24.72 13.18 16.82
CA VAL A 190 -25.26 14.31 16.06
C VAL A 190 -26.79 14.23 16.05
N VAL A 191 -27.47 15.37 16.23
CA VAL A 191 -28.93 15.44 16.13
C VAL A 191 -29.32 16.38 15.01
N TRP A 192 -30.15 15.88 14.09
CA TRP A 192 -30.67 16.63 12.96
C TRP A 192 -32.18 16.83 13.08
N PHE A 193 -32.60 18.09 13.18
CA PHE A 193 -34.00 18.48 13.18
C PHE A 193 -34.45 18.93 11.78
N ALA A 194 -35.60 18.44 11.35
CA ALA A 194 -36.25 18.92 10.13
C ALA A 194 -37.76 19.10 10.34
N TYR A 195 -38.37 19.94 9.50
CA TYR A 195 -39.77 20.35 9.65
C TYR A 195 -40.75 19.17 9.56
N ASN A 196 -40.56 18.26 8.60
CA ASN A 196 -41.44 17.11 8.38
C ASN A 196 -40.65 15.82 8.15
N GLY A 197 -41.37 14.69 8.12
CA GLY A 197 -40.78 13.37 7.96
C GLY A 197 -40.16 13.10 6.58
N GLU A 198 -40.63 13.78 5.52
CA GLU A 198 -40.05 13.65 4.18
C GLU A 198 -38.64 14.24 4.15
N LEU A 199 -38.45 15.43 4.72
CA LEU A 199 -37.14 16.07 4.84
C LEU A 199 -36.20 15.25 5.74
N CYS A 200 -36.72 14.67 6.82
CA CYS A 200 -35.94 13.76 7.67
C CYS A 200 -35.41 12.56 6.86
N GLU A 201 -36.27 11.93 6.06
CA GLU A 201 -35.89 10.75 5.27
C GLU A 201 -34.92 11.11 4.13
N GLN A 202 -35.09 12.27 3.50
CA GLN A 202 -34.12 12.76 2.50
C GLN A 202 -32.74 13.00 3.12
N ALA A 203 -32.69 13.60 4.30
CA ALA A 203 -31.45 13.83 5.03
C ALA A 203 -30.80 12.51 5.49
N ALA A 204 -31.59 11.56 6.00
CA ALA A 204 -31.11 10.23 6.39
C ALA A 204 -30.47 9.48 5.22
N ARG A 205 -31.11 9.48 4.04
CA ARG A 205 -30.53 8.87 2.83
C ARG A 205 -29.24 9.53 2.36
N GLU A 206 -29.18 10.86 2.41
CA GLU A 206 -27.94 11.57 2.05
C GLU A 206 -26.83 11.29 3.07
N PHE A 207 -27.16 11.10 4.35
CA PHE A 207 -26.20 10.66 5.36
C PHE A 207 -25.70 9.23 5.09
N GLU A 208 -26.58 8.26 4.87
CA GLU A 208 -26.19 6.87 4.53
C GLU A 208 -25.25 6.85 3.32
N ARG A 209 -25.59 7.62 2.29
CA ARG A 209 -24.73 7.79 1.12
C ARG A 209 -23.39 8.44 1.50
N ALA A 210 -23.40 9.58 2.20
CA ALA A 210 -22.19 10.32 2.52
C ALA A 210 -21.24 9.52 3.41
N TRP A 211 -21.77 8.84 4.44
CA TRP A 211 -21.01 7.99 5.34
C TRP A 211 -20.43 6.77 4.61
N GLY A 212 -21.13 6.20 3.63
CA GLY A 212 -20.58 5.14 2.78
C GLY A 212 -19.31 5.53 1.99
N TYR A 213 -19.03 6.83 1.81
CA TYR A 213 -17.81 7.31 1.17
C TYR A 213 -16.80 7.94 2.13
N HIS A 214 -17.27 8.59 3.19
CA HIS A 214 -16.43 9.42 4.08
C HIS A 214 -16.27 8.83 5.49
N GLY A 215 -17.06 7.82 5.83
CA GLY A 215 -17.04 7.16 7.14
C GLY A 215 -15.81 6.26 7.32
N ASN A 216 -15.40 6.10 8.56
CA ASN A 216 -14.25 5.28 8.97
C ASN A 216 -14.62 4.13 9.92
N ARG A 217 -15.91 4.03 10.31
CA ARG A 217 -16.46 2.97 11.17
C ARG A 217 -17.96 2.76 10.92
N GLU A 218 -18.54 1.78 11.59
CA GLU A 218 -19.99 1.64 11.70
C GLU A 218 -20.54 2.65 12.73
N VAL A 219 -21.69 3.26 12.42
CA VAL A 219 -22.38 4.23 13.30
C VAL A 219 -23.88 3.98 13.25
N GLU A 220 -24.59 4.29 14.33
CA GLU A 220 -26.04 4.11 14.38
C GLU A 220 -26.78 5.29 13.74
N LEU A 221 -27.79 4.99 12.92
CA LEU A 221 -28.73 5.97 12.38
C LEU A 221 -30.11 5.73 12.98
N GLN A 222 -30.56 6.67 13.80
CA GLN A 222 -31.87 6.61 14.45
C GLN A 222 -32.87 7.58 13.81
N ARG A 223 -34.14 7.15 13.74
CA ARG A 223 -35.24 7.88 13.11
C ARG A 223 -36.36 8.18 14.10
N MET A 224 -36.73 9.45 14.28
CA MET A 224 -37.85 9.87 15.15
C MET A 224 -38.80 10.84 14.43
N TRP A 225 -39.66 10.30 13.56
CA TRP A 225 -40.78 11.02 12.92
C TRP A 225 -41.84 10.03 12.45
N GLY A 226 -43.08 10.50 12.24
CA GLY A 226 -44.18 9.66 11.76
C GLY A 226 -44.31 8.37 12.59
N PRO A 227 -44.25 7.16 11.96
CA PRO A 227 -44.35 5.90 12.68
C PRO A 227 -43.08 5.54 13.48
N HIS A 228 -41.92 6.13 13.16
CA HIS A 228 -40.66 5.82 13.81
C HIS A 228 -40.57 6.51 15.18
N ASP A 229 -40.47 5.73 16.24
CA ASP A 229 -40.23 6.20 17.60
C ASP A 229 -38.94 5.59 18.15
N VAL A 230 -38.23 6.35 18.97
CA VAL A 230 -36.94 5.94 19.54
C VAL A 230 -37.11 5.84 21.05
N GLY A 231 -36.91 4.65 21.60
CA GLY A 231 -36.90 4.44 23.04
C GLY A 231 -35.65 5.04 23.66
N GLU A 232 -34.53 4.33 23.46
CA GLU A 232 -33.19 4.72 23.91
C GLU A 232 -32.39 5.32 22.75
N ILE A 233 -31.65 6.39 23.04
CA ILE A 233 -30.90 7.14 22.04
C ILE A 233 -29.45 6.68 22.08
N THR A 234 -28.93 6.42 20.89
CA THR A 234 -27.55 6.00 20.68
C THR A 234 -26.54 7.01 21.23
N ASP A 235 -25.41 6.51 21.69
CA ASP A 235 -24.28 7.35 22.10
C ASP A 235 -23.36 7.71 20.93
N ASP A 236 -23.36 6.92 19.84
CA ASP A 236 -22.46 7.12 18.69
C ASP A 236 -23.19 6.99 17.35
N GLY A 237 -23.30 8.11 16.65
CA GLY A 237 -23.94 8.20 15.34
C GLY A 237 -24.84 9.41 15.20
N ILE A 238 -25.99 9.24 14.54
CA ILE A 238 -26.88 10.34 14.18
C ILE A 238 -28.35 10.01 14.46
N LEU A 239 -29.05 10.99 15.04
CA LEU A 239 -30.49 10.94 15.28
C LEU A 239 -31.19 12.02 14.44
N PHE A 240 -32.08 11.57 13.57
CA PHE A 240 -32.95 12.43 12.76
C PHE A 240 -34.32 12.58 13.42
N VAL A 241 -34.78 13.82 13.62
CA VAL A 241 -35.98 14.14 14.39
C VAL A 241 -36.90 15.10 13.63
N GLY A 242 -38.16 14.70 13.46
CA GLY A 242 -39.20 15.60 12.97
C GLY A 242 -39.72 16.51 14.08
N LEU A 243 -39.89 17.81 13.79
CA LEU A 243 -40.34 18.80 14.78
C LEU A 243 -41.68 18.42 15.43
N ASP A 244 -42.65 17.90 14.67
CA ASP A 244 -43.95 17.48 15.21
C ASP A 244 -43.82 16.44 16.33
N LYS A 245 -42.92 15.46 16.15
CA LYS A 245 -42.71 14.39 17.12
C LYS A 245 -41.88 14.87 18.31
N LEU A 246 -40.92 15.76 18.08
CA LEU A 246 -40.20 16.46 19.15
C LEU A 246 -41.18 17.21 20.07
N TRP A 247 -42.10 18.00 19.50
CA TRP A 247 -43.11 18.73 20.27
C TRP A 247 -44.06 17.82 21.04
N ALA A 248 -44.49 16.71 20.43
CA ALA A 248 -45.33 15.72 21.10
C ALA A 248 -44.59 15.06 22.28
N ARG A 249 -43.31 14.74 22.11
CA ARG A 249 -42.47 14.12 23.14
C ARG A 249 -42.16 15.09 24.28
N HIS A 250 -41.76 16.31 23.97
CA HIS A 250 -41.45 17.34 24.97
C HIS A 250 -42.65 17.59 25.89
N ARG A 251 -43.88 17.70 25.35
CA ARG A 251 -45.10 17.88 26.17
C ARG A 251 -45.39 16.71 27.11
N ARG A 252 -44.98 15.48 26.77
CA ARG A 252 -45.15 14.29 27.63
C ARG A 252 -44.02 14.17 28.64
N GLU A 253 -42.81 14.51 28.23
CA GLU A 253 -41.57 14.33 28.99
C GLU A 253 -40.64 15.53 28.78
N ASN A 254 -40.77 16.53 29.66
CA ASN A 254 -39.99 17.77 29.57
C ASN A 254 -38.47 17.57 29.77
N THR A 255 -38.05 16.44 30.37
CA THR A 255 -36.65 16.11 30.68
C THR A 255 -35.88 15.48 29.52
N TRP A 256 -36.55 15.02 28.47
CA TRP A 256 -35.93 14.25 27.40
C TRP A 256 -34.77 14.99 26.71
N LEU A 257 -34.98 16.27 26.34
CA LEU A 257 -33.93 17.12 25.75
C LEU A 257 -32.81 17.43 26.75
N ALA A 258 -33.16 17.62 28.02
CA ALA A 258 -32.17 17.92 29.05
C ALA A 258 -31.19 16.75 29.24
N ASN A 259 -31.69 15.51 29.20
CA ASN A 259 -30.89 14.29 29.30
C ASN A 259 -29.98 14.03 28.08
N LEU A 260 -30.24 14.69 26.94
CA LEU A 260 -29.43 14.58 25.73
C LEU A 260 -28.31 15.61 25.66
N LYS A 261 -28.48 16.75 26.35
CA LYS A 261 -27.63 17.93 26.18
C LYS A 261 -26.13 17.62 26.29
N ASP A 262 -25.74 16.81 27.27
CA ASP A 262 -24.32 16.54 27.55
C ASP A 262 -23.71 15.48 26.61
N ARG A 263 -24.54 14.79 25.82
CA ARG A 263 -24.12 13.76 24.84
C ARG A 263 -24.07 14.27 23.40
N VAL A 264 -24.83 15.31 23.08
CA VAL A 264 -24.95 15.83 21.71
C VAL A 264 -23.77 16.74 21.38
N HIS A 265 -23.00 16.34 20.37
CA HIS A 265 -21.81 17.06 19.93
C HIS A 265 -22.13 18.12 18.88
N LEU A 266 -23.10 17.84 18.02
CA LEU A 266 -23.56 18.78 17.00
C LEU A 266 -25.07 18.68 16.85
N LEU A 267 -25.70 19.85 16.83
CA LEU A 267 -27.13 20.01 16.62
C LEU A 267 -27.36 20.80 15.33
N VAL A 268 -28.13 20.22 14.41
CA VAL A 268 -28.43 20.81 13.11
C VAL A 268 -29.93 21.05 12.98
N PHE A 269 -30.30 22.26 12.59
CA PHE A 269 -31.67 22.61 12.19
C PHE A 269 -31.71 22.84 10.69
N ASP A 270 -32.46 22.01 9.98
CA ASP A 270 -32.72 22.21 8.55
C ASP A 270 -33.91 23.13 8.33
N GLU A 271 -33.82 23.95 7.28
CA GLU A 271 -34.81 24.97 6.93
C GLU A 271 -35.26 25.87 8.09
N ALA A 272 -34.28 26.49 8.76
CA ALA A 272 -34.48 27.39 9.91
C ALA A 272 -35.04 28.79 9.57
N HIS A 273 -35.81 28.92 8.49
CA HIS A 273 -36.41 30.18 8.02
C HIS A 273 -37.84 30.38 8.54
#